data_AF-A0AAV4H7G2-F1
#
_entry.id   AF-A0AAV4H7G2-F1
#
_cell.length_a   1.000
_cell.length_b   1.000
_cell.length_c   1.000
_cell.angle_alpha   90.00
_cell.angle_beta   90.00
_cell.angle_gamma   90.00
#
_symmetry.space_group_name_H-M   'P 1'
#
loop_
_entity.id
_entity.type
_entity.pdbx_description
1 polymer ?
#
loop_
_entity_poly.entity_id
_entity_poly.type
_entity_poly.pdbx_seq_one_letter_code
_entity_poly.pdbx_strand_id
1 'polypeptide(L)'
;MFWENAEDSHNQLVSSAMTVNRFEEILSILHLAENTKLYFNDKMAKVRPILSMLNERYLQFWTALQSVNVDGSMIPYYGRHSAEQFIRGKPIRYGYKMWCLNTPDGYLFQSEPYQGQGSYKAKFGHG
;
A
#
# COMPACT_ATOMS: atom_id res chain seq x y z
N MET A 1 -11.48 20.62 -6.60
CA MET A 1 -11.68 19.18 -6.25
C MET A 1 -12.47 18.53 -7.38
N PHE A 2 -12.29 17.23 -7.66
CA PHE A 2 -12.86 16.58 -8.88
C PHE A 2 -14.38 16.72 -9.08
N TRP A 3 -15.16 16.95 -8.00
CA TRP A 3 -16.62 17.13 -8.03
C TRP A 3 -17.08 18.59 -7.95
N GLU A 4 -16.16 19.55 -7.92
CA GLU A 4 -16.52 20.98 -7.94
C GLU A 4 -17.16 21.36 -9.27
N ASN A 5 -18.02 22.38 -9.27
CA ASN A 5 -18.67 22.88 -10.49
C ASN A 5 -17.84 23.95 -11.23
N ALA A 6 -16.70 24.38 -10.67
CA ALA A 6 -15.84 25.36 -11.30
C ALA A 6 -15.06 24.71 -12.46
N GLU A 7 -14.98 25.41 -13.60
CA GLU A 7 -14.46 24.85 -14.85
C GLU A 7 -12.99 24.38 -14.76
N ASP A 8 -12.18 25.02 -13.93
CA ASP A 8 -10.75 24.76 -13.75
C ASP A 8 -10.45 23.53 -12.86
N SER A 9 -11.47 23.00 -12.20
CA SER A 9 -11.33 21.96 -11.18
C SER A 9 -12.33 20.81 -11.32
N HIS A 10 -13.41 21.01 -12.08
CA HIS A 10 -14.38 19.98 -12.42
C HIS A 10 -13.73 18.88 -13.26
N ASN A 11 -13.95 17.63 -12.87
CA ASN A 11 -13.57 16.49 -13.69
C ASN A 11 -14.80 15.69 -14.06
N GLN A 12 -15.26 15.85 -15.31
CA GLN A 12 -16.47 15.20 -15.83
C GLN A 12 -16.42 13.66 -15.70
N LEU A 13 -15.25 13.05 -15.90
CA LEU A 13 -15.11 11.60 -15.83
C LEU A 13 -15.31 11.08 -14.41
N VAL A 14 -14.78 11.81 -13.42
CA VAL A 14 -14.93 11.45 -12.00
C VAL A 14 -16.34 11.74 -11.51
N SER A 15 -16.85 12.95 -11.78
CA SER A 15 -18.16 13.41 -11.29
C SER A 15 -19.32 12.58 -11.87
N SER A 16 -19.20 12.14 -13.12
CA SER A 16 -20.22 11.29 -13.77
C SER A 16 -20.16 9.84 -13.32
N ALA A 17 -19.01 9.35 -12.85
CA ALA A 17 -18.86 7.96 -12.43
C ALA A 17 -19.49 7.69 -11.05
N MET A 18 -19.38 8.64 -10.13
CA MET A 18 -19.90 8.51 -8.76
C MET A 18 -20.02 9.88 -8.12
N THR A 19 -21.03 10.14 -7.27
CA THR A 19 -21.10 11.38 -6.47
C THR A 19 -20.05 11.39 -5.35
N VAL A 20 -19.59 12.58 -4.93
CA VAL A 20 -18.66 12.73 -3.79
C VAL A 20 -19.18 12.07 -2.51
N ASN A 21 -20.46 12.25 -2.17
CA ASN A 21 -21.06 11.66 -0.96
C ASN A 21 -20.97 10.13 -0.96
N ARG A 22 -21.25 9.50 -2.11
CA ARG A 22 -21.15 8.05 -2.26
C ARG A 22 -19.70 7.55 -2.16
N PHE A 23 -18.76 8.30 -2.74
CA PHE A 23 -17.34 7.97 -2.66
C PHE A 23 -16.83 8.03 -1.21
N GLU A 24 -17.15 9.11 -0.48
CA GLU A 24 -16.79 9.26 0.93
C GLU A 24 -17.44 8.20 1.81
N GLU A 25 -18.71 7.87 1.57
CA GLU A 25 -19.42 6.79 2.28
C GLU A 25 -18.68 5.46 2.11
N ILE A 26 -18.37 5.05 0.87
CA ILE A 26 -17.63 3.82 0.59
C ILE A 26 -16.26 3.82 1.27
N LEU A 27 -15.52 4.92 1.19
CA LEU A 27 -14.21 5.04 1.85
C LEU A 27 -14.30 4.89 3.38
N SER A 28 -15.38 5.41 3.99
CA SER A 28 -15.56 5.34 5.44
C SER A 28 -15.85 3.93 5.97
N ILE A 29 -16.41 3.05 5.14
CA ILE A 29 -16.80 1.67 5.50
C ILE A 29 -15.95 0.59 4.84
N LEU A 30 -14.91 0.96 4.09
CA LEU A 30 -14.06 -0.01 3.39
C LEU A 30 -13.25 -0.83 4.41
N HIS A 31 -13.54 -2.13 4.47
CA HIS A 31 -12.84 -3.09 5.31
C HIS A 31 -12.26 -4.22 4.47
N LEU A 32 -10.96 -4.51 4.67
CA LEU A 32 -10.22 -5.52 3.90
C LEU A 32 -9.85 -6.76 4.73
N ALA A 33 -10.23 -6.79 6.00
CA ALA A 33 -9.95 -7.90 6.91
C ALA A 33 -11.05 -8.04 7.96
N GLU A 34 -11.25 -9.28 8.43
CA GLU A 34 -12.18 -9.59 9.50
C GLU A 34 -11.55 -9.28 10.87
N ASN A 35 -12.12 -8.33 11.61
CA ASN A 35 -11.54 -7.83 12.86
C ASN A 35 -11.39 -8.90 13.96
N THR A 36 -12.23 -9.94 13.95
CA THR A 36 -12.22 -11.04 14.91
C THR A 36 -11.06 -12.02 14.69
N LYS A 37 -10.41 -11.99 13.52
CA LYS A 37 -9.34 -12.92 13.11
C LYS A 37 -7.99 -12.23 12.92
N LEU A 38 -7.84 -10.99 13.41
CA LEU A 38 -6.60 -10.24 13.24
C LEU A 38 -5.48 -10.83 14.10
N TYR A 39 -4.30 -10.97 13.48
CA TYR A 39 -3.09 -11.33 14.20
C TYR A 39 -2.47 -10.08 14.82
N PHE A 40 -2.59 -9.92 16.14
CA PHE A 40 -2.23 -8.70 16.86
C PHE A 40 -0.75 -8.30 16.75
N ASN A 41 0.15 -9.24 16.47
CA ASN A 41 1.57 -8.94 16.27
C ASN A 41 1.84 -8.35 14.87
N ASP A 42 0.96 -8.54 13.90
CA ASP A 42 1.06 -7.93 12.57
C ASP A 42 0.36 -6.55 12.59
N LYS A 43 1.13 -5.48 12.67
CA LYS A 43 0.64 -4.09 12.62
C LYS A 43 -0.07 -3.78 11.31
N MET A 44 0.11 -4.59 10.26
CA MET A 44 -0.56 -4.45 8.97
C MET A 44 -1.69 -5.47 8.77
N ALA A 45 -2.14 -6.16 9.81
CA ALA A 45 -3.15 -7.24 9.72
C ALA A 45 -4.43 -6.81 8.98
N LYS A 46 -4.84 -5.54 9.10
CA LYS A 46 -6.05 -5.02 8.44
C LYS A 46 -5.96 -4.94 6.92
N VAL A 47 -4.75 -4.88 6.36
CA VAL A 47 -4.50 -4.85 4.90
C VAL A 47 -3.77 -6.12 4.41
N ARG A 48 -3.42 -7.03 5.33
CA ARG A 48 -2.72 -8.27 5.01
C ARG A 48 -3.43 -9.13 3.96
N PRO A 49 -4.77 -9.29 3.96
CA PRO A 49 -5.44 -10.10 2.95
C PRO A 49 -5.24 -9.57 1.53
N ILE A 50 -5.40 -8.27 1.32
CA ILE A 50 -5.21 -7.68 -0.01
C ILE A 50 -3.74 -7.73 -0.44
N LEU A 51 -2.79 -7.49 0.48
CA LEU A 51 -1.35 -7.59 0.16
C LEU A 51 -0.95 -9.01 -0.23
N SER A 52 -1.50 -10.02 0.46
CA SER A 52 -1.23 -11.43 0.15
C SER A 52 -1.80 -11.80 -1.20
N MET A 53 -3.04 -11.42 -1.48
CA MET A 53 -3.68 -11.64 -2.79
C MET A 53 -2.90 -10.97 -3.92
N LEU A 54 -2.43 -9.73 -3.74
CA LEU A 54 -1.64 -9.03 -4.74
C LEU A 54 -0.30 -9.73 -4.99
N ASN A 55 0.44 -10.10 -3.94
CA ASN A 55 1.69 -10.84 -4.10
C ASN A 55 1.48 -12.19 -4.81
N GLU A 56 0.42 -12.93 -4.48
CA GLU A 56 0.07 -14.18 -5.19
C GLU A 56 -0.19 -13.94 -6.68
N ARG A 57 -0.94 -12.88 -7.02
CA ARG A 57 -1.22 -12.51 -8.40
C ARG A 57 0.05 -12.06 -9.13
N TYR A 58 0.89 -11.24 -8.51
CA TYR A 58 2.09 -10.77 -9.15
C TYR A 58 3.06 -11.92 -9.44
N LEU A 59 3.23 -12.85 -8.50
CA LEU A 59 4.03 -14.06 -8.70
C LEU A 59 3.46 -14.95 -9.81
N GLN A 60 2.14 -15.07 -9.93
CA GLN A 60 1.49 -15.87 -10.96
C GLN A 60 1.86 -15.42 -12.39
N PHE A 61 2.04 -14.10 -12.59
CA PHE A 61 2.35 -13.52 -13.90
C PHE A 61 3.83 -13.15 -14.07
N TRP A 62 4.65 -13.39 -13.05
CA TRP A 62 6.08 -13.18 -13.11
C TRP A 62 6.79 -14.37 -13.79
N THR A 63 7.78 -14.07 -14.61
CA THR A 63 8.70 -15.07 -15.18
C THR A 63 10.05 -14.96 -14.50
N ALA A 64 10.63 -16.08 -14.09
CA ALA A 64 11.93 -16.10 -13.45
C ALA A 64 13.01 -15.44 -14.33
N LEU A 65 13.77 -14.53 -13.74
CA LEU A 65 14.88 -13.80 -14.39
C LEU A 65 16.19 -14.08 -13.66
N GLN A 66 17.30 -13.92 -14.36
CA GLN A 66 18.64 -14.08 -13.77
C GLN A 66 18.97 -12.98 -12.75
N SER A 67 18.36 -11.80 -12.88
CA SER A 67 18.57 -10.68 -11.97
C SER A 67 17.25 -10.05 -11.55
N VAL A 68 17.21 -9.57 -10.31
CA VAL A 68 16.09 -8.88 -9.70
C VAL A 68 16.62 -7.69 -8.91
N ASN A 69 15.79 -6.67 -8.74
CA ASN A 69 16.08 -5.49 -7.93
C ASN A 69 15.40 -5.62 -6.56
N VAL A 70 16.11 -5.25 -5.50
CA VAL A 70 15.60 -5.16 -4.12
C VAL A 70 15.77 -3.73 -3.63
N ASP A 71 14.67 -3.04 -3.34
CA ASP A 71 14.73 -1.69 -2.79
C ASP A 71 13.53 -1.40 -1.86
N GLY A 72 13.59 -0.29 -1.13
CA GLY A 72 12.51 0.24 -0.32
C GLY A 72 11.77 1.40 -1.01
N SER A 73 10.46 1.27 -1.15
CA SER A 73 9.57 2.36 -1.57
C SER A 73 8.91 3.03 -0.35
N MET A 74 8.63 4.33 -0.47
CA MET A 74 7.93 5.11 0.56
C MET A 74 6.52 5.46 0.08
N ILE A 75 5.52 5.10 0.86
CA ILE A 75 4.11 5.41 0.61
C ILE A 75 3.72 6.55 1.55
N PRO A 76 3.34 7.74 1.04
CA PRO A 76 3.10 8.92 1.87
C PRO A 76 1.92 8.70 2.79
N TYR A 77 2.12 8.98 4.08
CA TYR A 77 1.07 8.93 5.09
C TYR A 77 1.45 9.89 6.23
N TYR A 78 0.48 10.66 6.71
CA TYR A 78 0.69 11.73 7.71
C TYR A 78 -0.27 11.59 8.91
N GLY A 79 -0.87 10.42 9.09
CA GLY A 79 -1.73 10.13 10.24
C GLY A 79 -0.94 9.62 11.44
N ARG A 80 -1.58 8.86 12.33
CA ARG A 80 -0.90 8.22 13.46
C ARG A 80 -0.99 6.71 13.31
N HIS A 81 0.12 6.06 12.98
CA HIS A 81 0.20 4.60 12.93
C HIS A 81 1.59 4.11 13.38
N SER A 82 1.64 3.03 14.16
CA SER A 82 2.90 2.52 14.74
C SER A 82 3.89 1.92 13.73
N ALA A 83 3.49 1.77 12.48
CA ALA A 83 4.35 1.30 11.38
C ALA A 83 4.90 2.45 10.52
N GLU A 84 4.47 3.69 10.75
CA GLU A 84 4.98 4.86 10.05
C GLU A 84 6.49 5.01 10.29
N GLN A 85 7.21 5.36 9.22
CA GLN A 85 8.65 5.56 9.20
C GLN A 85 8.97 6.99 8.81
N PHE A 86 10.00 7.52 9.45
CA PHE A 86 10.70 8.71 8.98
C PHE A 86 12.05 8.33 8.39
N ILE A 87 12.27 8.62 7.11
CA ILE A 87 13.55 8.37 6.44
C ILE A 87 14.11 9.69 5.91
N ARG A 88 15.19 10.16 6.55
CA ARG A 88 15.91 11.36 6.13
C ARG A 88 16.50 11.15 4.73
N GLY A 89 16.33 12.13 3.85
CA GLY A 89 16.93 12.13 2.51
C GLY A 89 16.07 11.49 1.41
N LYS A 90 14.93 10.86 1.74
CA LYS A 90 13.94 10.46 0.74
C LYS A 90 13.01 11.64 0.39
N PRO A 91 12.52 11.76 -0.87
CA PRO A 91 11.54 12.79 -1.24
C PRO A 91 10.28 12.72 -0.38
N ILE A 92 9.78 11.50 -0.15
CA ILE A 92 8.71 11.20 0.80
C ILE A 92 9.36 10.78 2.12
N ARG A 93 9.39 11.71 3.07
CA ARG A 93 10.09 11.52 4.34
C ARG A 93 9.27 10.76 5.38
N TYR A 94 7.95 10.94 5.38
CA TYR A 94 7.03 10.34 6.33
C TYR A 94 6.05 9.43 5.60
N GLY A 95 5.87 8.21 6.10
CA GLY A 95 4.93 7.27 5.52
C GLY A 95 5.23 5.80 5.82
N TYR A 96 4.60 4.91 5.08
CA TYR A 96 4.90 3.48 5.18
C TYR A 96 6.08 3.12 4.28
N LYS A 97 7.08 2.46 4.84
CA LYS A 97 8.15 1.83 4.05
C LYS A 97 7.68 0.46 3.57
N MET A 98 7.80 0.20 2.29
CA MET A 98 7.53 -1.10 1.66
C MET A 98 8.83 -1.65 1.08
N TRP A 99 9.20 -2.88 1.41
CA TRP A 99 10.23 -3.59 0.69
C TRP A 99 9.64 -4.14 -0.61
N CYS A 100 10.33 -3.94 -1.73
CA CYS A 100 9.87 -4.30 -3.05
C CYS A 100 10.92 -5.18 -3.76
N LEU A 101 10.43 -6.24 -4.39
CA LEU A 101 11.18 -7.06 -5.33
C LEU A 101 10.63 -6.82 -6.73
N ASN A 102 11.49 -6.30 -7.59
CA ASN A 102 11.13 -5.91 -8.94
C ASN A 102 12.04 -6.58 -9.98
N THR A 103 11.51 -6.79 -11.18
CA THR A 103 12.32 -7.10 -12.35
C THR A 103 13.12 -5.86 -12.80
N PRO A 104 14.16 -6.02 -13.64
CA PRO A 104 14.93 -4.88 -14.16
C PRO A 104 14.10 -3.87 -14.97
N ASP A 105 13.00 -4.32 -15.60
CA ASP A 105 12.03 -3.49 -16.33
C ASP A 105 10.92 -2.90 -15.42
N GLY A 106 10.97 -3.16 -14.11
CA GLY A 106 10.15 -2.50 -13.10
C GLY A 106 8.92 -3.26 -12.63
N TYR A 107 8.66 -4.48 -13.12
CA TYR A 107 7.54 -5.30 -12.66
C TYR A 107 7.72 -5.72 -11.20
N LEU A 108 6.82 -5.28 -10.33
CA LEU A 108 6.77 -5.68 -8.92
C LEU A 108 6.18 -7.09 -8.82
N PHE A 109 6.96 -8.06 -8.35
CA PHE A 109 6.47 -9.43 -8.17
C PHE A 109 6.32 -9.83 -6.71
N GLN A 110 6.91 -9.09 -5.77
CA GLN A 110 6.68 -9.31 -4.35
C GLN A 110 6.93 -8.03 -3.54
N SER A 111 6.12 -7.81 -2.52
CA SER A 111 6.27 -6.68 -1.60
C SER A 111 5.95 -7.07 -0.16
N GLU A 112 6.61 -6.41 0.81
CA GLU A 112 6.34 -6.62 2.23
C GLU A 112 6.47 -5.30 3.01
N PRO A 113 5.45 -4.90 3.78
CA PRO A 113 5.50 -3.66 4.55
C PRO A 113 6.48 -3.79 5.71
N TYR A 114 7.33 -2.78 5.87
CA TYR A 114 8.16 -2.64 7.06
C TYR A 114 7.30 -2.15 8.23
N GLN A 115 7.42 -2.82 9.37
CA GLN A 115 6.56 -2.57 10.53
C GLN A 115 7.31 -1.99 11.73
N GLY A 116 8.55 -1.54 11.53
CA GLY A 116 9.43 -1.18 12.63
C GLY A 116 9.88 -2.39 13.45
N GLN A 117 10.46 -2.12 14.62
CA GLN A 117 10.85 -3.15 15.56
C GLN A 117 9.61 -3.85 16.15
N GLY A 118 9.63 -5.18 16.22
CA GLY A 118 8.51 -5.97 16.75
C GLY A 118 8.70 -7.48 16.63
N SER A 119 7.72 -8.24 17.12
CA SER A 119 7.67 -9.71 17.11
C SER A 119 7.20 -10.30 15.78
N TYR A 120 6.65 -9.49 14.88
CA TYR A 120 6.28 -9.93 13.54
C TYR A 120 7.53 -10.27 12.73
N LYS A 121 7.65 -11.55 12.38
CA LYS A 121 8.65 -12.00 11.41
C LYS A 121 8.07 -11.81 10.02
N ALA A 122 8.55 -10.76 9.35
CA ALA A 122 8.26 -10.55 7.96
C ALA A 122 8.65 -11.79 7.15
N LYS A 123 7.80 -12.19 6.20
CA LYS A 123 8.13 -13.30 5.29
C LYS A 123 9.33 -12.95 4.40
N PHE A 124 9.51 -11.66 4.11
CA PHE A 124 10.54 -11.12 3.23
C PHE A 124 11.03 -9.74 3.73
N GLY A 125 12.22 -9.31 3.32
CA GLY A 125 12.82 -8.02 3.72
C GLY A 125 13.80 -8.13 4.90
N HIS A 126 14.70 -7.16 5.02
CA HIS A 126 15.63 -7.08 6.16
C HIS A 126 14.95 -6.37 7.34
N GLY A 127 15.09 -6.97 8.53
CA GLY A 127 14.52 -6.48 9.80
C GLY A 127 15.00 -5.10 10.22
#